data_AF-C4GJ29-F1
#
_entry.id   AF-C4GJ29-F1
#
_cell.length_a   1.000
_cell.length_b   1.000
_cell.length_c   1.000
_cell.angle_alpha   90.00
_cell.angle_beta   90.00
_cell.angle_gamma   90.00
#
_symmetry.space_group_name_H-M   'P 1'
#
loop_
_entity.id
_entity.type
_entity.pdbx_description
1 polymer ?
#
loop_
_entity_poly.entity_id
_entity_poly.type
_entity_poly.pdbx_seq_one_letter_code
_entity_poly.pdbx_strand_id
1 'polypeptide(L)'
;MSDGFYTERMAAQGVNTIVPNEAEQNEIHRIIFEELCVNKIQAASAQYFQNVIGSLKTQGAQGVILGCTEICLIVNAQNSPLPVFDSTALHAQAAVNAALAQ
;
A
#
# COMPACT_ATOMS: atom_id res chain seq x y z
N MET A 1 -5.37 8.67 0.92
CA MET A 1 -4.20 8.75 1.83
C MET A 1 -4.34 9.91 2.81
N SER A 2 -4.91 11.05 2.36
CA SER A 2 -4.96 12.29 3.13
C SER A 2 -6.24 12.53 3.96
N ASP A 3 -7.32 11.79 3.71
CA ASP A 3 -8.65 12.07 4.27
C ASP A 3 -8.84 11.63 5.74
N GLY A 4 -7.79 11.17 6.41
CA GLY A 4 -7.82 10.78 7.84
C GLY A 4 -8.50 9.44 8.14
N PHE A 5 -9.56 9.06 7.42
CA PHE A 5 -10.37 7.86 7.73
C PHE A 5 -9.55 6.59 8.03
N TYR A 6 -8.57 6.26 7.19
CA TYR A 6 -7.75 5.06 7.36
C TYR A 6 -6.66 5.25 8.43
N THR A 7 -5.96 6.39 8.41
CA THR A 7 -4.83 6.67 9.30
C THR A 7 -5.29 6.83 10.75
N GLU A 8 -6.43 7.47 10.98
CA GLU A 8 -7.08 7.58 12.29
C GLU A 8 -7.49 6.22 12.84
N ARG A 9 -8.05 5.34 11.99
CA ARG A 9 -8.43 3.98 12.39
C ARG A 9 -7.21 3.16 12.82
N MET A 10 -6.09 3.29 12.10
CA MET A 10 -4.81 2.64 12.45
C MET A 10 -4.22 3.21 13.75
N ALA A 11 -4.27 4.53 13.93
CA ALA A 11 -3.81 5.20 15.15
C ALA A 11 -4.58 4.71 16.38
N ALA A 12 -5.90 4.52 16.26
CA ALA A 12 -6.74 3.96 17.31
C ALA A 12 -6.41 2.49 17.65
N GLN A 13 -5.60 1.80 16.83
CA GLN A 13 -5.06 0.46 17.10
C GLN A 13 -3.59 0.50 17.54
N GLY A 14 -3.04 1.69 17.83
CA GLY A 14 -1.64 1.87 18.23
C GLY A 14 -0.64 1.82 17.07
N VAL A 15 -1.10 1.89 15.82
CA VAL A 15 -0.24 1.89 14.65
C VAL A 15 -0.08 3.32 14.12
N ASN A 16 1.15 3.84 14.20
CA ASN A 16 1.49 5.12 13.58
C ASN A 16 1.70 4.95 12.07
N THR A 17 1.08 5.81 11.27
CA THR A 17 1.17 5.77 9.80
C THR A 17 2.02 6.92 9.26
N ILE A 18 2.95 6.60 8.37
CA ILE A 18 3.71 7.58 7.58
C ILE A 18 3.17 7.52 6.16
N VAL A 19 2.87 8.67 5.57
CA VAL A 19 2.38 8.78 4.18
C VAL A 19 3.43 9.46 3.30
N PRO A 20 3.46 9.17 1.98
CA PRO A 20 4.32 9.90 1.04
C PRO A 20 4.01 11.41 1.05
N ASN A 21 4.93 12.22 0.55
CA ASN A 21 4.66 13.66 0.38
C ASN A 21 3.62 13.90 -0.74
N GLU A 22 3.12 15.13 -0.86
CA GLU A 22 2.04 15.46 -1.82
C GLU A 22 2.39 15.14 -3.28
N ALA A 23 3.62 15.45 -3.73
CA ALA A 23 4.05 15.14 -5.08
C ALA A 23 4.11 13.63 -5.33
N GLU A 24 4.59 12.87 -4.34
CA GLU A 24 4.59 11.40 -4.40
C GLU A 24 3.18 10.81 -4.42
N GLN A 25 2.27 11.36 -3.63
CA GLN A 25 0.87 10.92 -3.62
C GLN A 25 0.18 11.18 -4.96
N ASN A 26 0.45 12.32 -5.60
CA ASN A 26 -0.09 12.65 -6.91
C ASN A 26 0.40 11.69 -7.99
N GLU A 27 1.70 11.35 -7.99
CA GLU A 27 2.24 10.39 -8.97
C GLU A 27 1.76 8.96 -8.69
N ILE A 28 1.68 8.54 -7.42
CA ILE A 28 1.06 7.27 -7.03
C ILE A 28 -0.38 7.21 -7.54
N HIS A 29 -1.16 8.28 -7.37
CA HIS A 29 -2.54 8.36 -7.85
C HIS A 29 -2.60 8.24 -9.38
N ARG A 30 -1.76 8.98 -10.10
CA ARG A 30 -1.67 8.90 -11.56
C ARG A 30 -1.37 7.47 -12.02
N ILE A 31 -0.36 6.82 -11.43
CA ILE A 31 0.00 5.43 -11.75
C ILE A 31 -1.19 4.49 -11.50
N ILE A 32 -1.86 4.60 -10.36
CA ILE A 32 -3.01 3.73 -10.04
C ILE A 32 -4.09 3.85 -11.12
N PHE A 33 -4.54 5.07 -11.42
CA PHE A 33 -5.72 5.26 -12.27
C PHE A 33 -5.41 5.21 -13.78
N GLU A 34 -4.30 5.80 -14.22
CA GLU A 34 -3.95 5.89 -15.64
C GLU A 34 -3.20 4.66 -16.16
N GLU A 35 -2.66 3.85 -15.25
CA GLU A 35 -1.89 2.66 -15.60
C GLU A 35 -2.51 1.37 -15.04
N LEU A 36 -2.57 1.21 -13.71
CA LEU A 36 -2.94 -0.07 -13.11
C LEU A 36 -4.41 -0.44 -13.34
N CYS A 37 -5.35 0.50 -13.13
CA CYS A 37 -6.78 0.28 -13.38
C CYS A 37 -7.10 -0.01 -14.86
N VAL A 38 -6.19 0.33 -15.78
CA VAL A 38 -6.32 0.04 -17.22
C VAL A 38 -5.31 -1.01 -17.69
N ASN A 39 -4.80 -1.83 -16.76
CA ASN A 39 -3.92 -2.98 -17.00
C ASN A 39 -2.61 -2.66 -17.75
N LYS A 40 -2.08 -1.44 -17.57
CA LYS A 40 -0.75 -1.07 -18.05
C LYS A 40 0.27 -1.26 -16.92
N ILE A 41 1.03 -2.34 -16.99
CA ILE A 41 2.04 -2.67 -15.98
C ILE A 41 3.41 -2.20 -16.46
N GLN A 42 3.94 -1.15 -15.83
CA GLN A 42 5.20 -0.54 -16.22
C GLN A 42 6.29 -0.78 -15.17
N ALA A 43 7.48 -1.18 -15.64
CA ALA A 43 8.64 -1.37 -14.76
C ALA A 43 9.06 -0.06 -14.08
N ALA A 44 8.92 1.08 -14.76
CA ALA A 44 9.21 2.40 -14.19
C ALA A 44 8.29 2.72 -12.99
N SER A 45 7.01 2.38 -13.09
CA SER A 45 6.03 2.58 -12.02
C SER A 45 6.31 1.68 -10.82
N ALA A 46 6.67 0.41 -11.05
CA ALA A 46 7.14 -0.47 -9.98
C ALA A 46 8.39 0.09 -9.29
N GLN A 47 9.38 0.57 -10.05
CA GLN A 47 10.60 1.18 -9.50
C GLN A 47 10.28 2.45 -8.71
N TYR A 48 9.35 3.27 -9.19
CA TYR A 48 8.89 4.46 -8.49
C TYR A 48 8.32 4.12 -7.11
N PHE A 49 7.42 3.13 -7.04
CA PHE A 49 6.87 2.65 -5.77
C PHE A 49 7.96 2.12 -4.84
N GLN A 50 8.92 1.34 -5.35
CA GLN A 50 10.05 0.85 -4.55
C GLN A 50 10.89 2.00 -3.98
N ASN A 51 11.12 3.06 -4.75
CA ASN A 51 11.86 4.24 -4.30
C ASN A 51 11.10 4.99 -3.19
N VAL A 52 9.79 5.19 -3.35
CA VAL A 52 8.95 5.83 -2.31
C VAL A 52 8.93 4.98 -1.04
N ILE A 53 8.76 3.66 -1.15
CA ILE A 53 8.81 2.74 0.00
C ILE A 53 10.19 2.79 0.67
N GLY A 54 11.27 2.86 -0.12
CA GLY A 54 12.63 3.05 0.37
C GLY A 54 12.79 4.36 1.15
N SER A 55 12.25 5.47 0.66
CA SER A 55 12.22 6.75 1.37
C SER A 55 11.42 6.69 2.68
N LEU A 56 10.26 6.04 2.68
CA LEU A 56 9.46 5.86 3.90
C LEU A 56 10.18 4.98 4.93
N LYS A 57 10.93 3.98 4.47
CA LYS A 57 11.79 3.15 5.34
C LYS A 57 12.86 3.99 6.05
N THR A 58 13.52 4.92 5.36
CA THR A 58 14.51 5.79 6.01
C THR A 58 13.89 6.74 7.03
N GLN A 59 12.59 7.05 6.88
CA GLN A 59 11.80 7.80 7.85
C GLN A 59 11.29 6.95 9.03
N GLY A 60 11.62 5.66 9.08
CA GLY A 60 11.30 4.77 10.20
C GLY A 60 10.10 3.85 9.98
N ALA A 61 9.52 3.81 8.77
CA ALA A 61 8.47 2.83 8.48
C ALA A 61 9.01 1.39 8.61
N GLN A 62 8.23 0.53 9.29
CA GLN A 62 8.61 -0.86 9.57
C GLN A 62 7.90 -1.86 8.65
N GLY A 63 6.90 -1.39 7.90
CA GLY A 63 6.12 -2.15 6.94
C GLY A 63 5.36 -1.20 6.02
N VAL A 64 4.84 -1.71 4.91
CA VAL A 64 4.05 -0.96 3.94
C VAL A 64 2.70 -1.62 3.73
N ILE A 65 1.63 -0.82 3.77
CA ILE A 65 0.27 -1.27 3.47
C ILE A 65 -0.01 -1.02 1.98
N LEU A 66 -0.38 -2.07 1.24
CA LEU A 66 -0.93 -1.89 -0.10
C LEU A 66 -2.40 -1.51 0.04
N GLY A 67 -2.66 -0.21 0.18
CA GLY A 67 -3.98 0.35 0.50
C GLY A 67 -4.95 0.42 -0.68
N CYS A 68 -4.52 0.03 -1.87
CA CYS A 68 -5.33 -0.07 -3.08
C CYS A 68 -5.06 -1.43 -3.71
N THR A 69 -6.14 -2.11 -4.12
CA THR A 69 -6.16 -3.48 -4.63
C THR A 69 -5.23 -3.69 -5.83
N GLU A 70 -5.02 -2.64 -6.61
CA GLU A 70 -4.23 -2.65 -7.84
C GLU A 70 -2.72 -2.59 -7.57
N ILE A 71 -2.28 -2.04 -6.43
CA ILE A 71 -0.86 -1.86 -6.14
C ILE A 71 -0.13 -3.22 -6.09
N CYS A 72 -0.81 -4.30 -5.71
CA CYS A 72 -0.22 -5.64 -5.65
C CYS A 72 0.26 -6.15 -7.02
N LEU A 73 -0.20 -5.54 -8.13
CA LEU A 73 0.25 -5.86 -9.48
C LEU A 73 1.70 -5.42 -9.76
N ILE A 74 2.22 -4.45 -9.00
CA ILE A 74 3.58 -3.90 -9.20
C ILE A 74 4.48 -3.99 -7.96
N VAL A 75 3.90 -4.14 -6.76
CA VAL A 75 4.64 -4.27 -5.49
C VAL A 75 4.18 -5.52 -4.74
N ASN A 76 5.13 -6.32 -4.27
CA ASN A 76 4.87 -7.51 -3.47
C ASN A 76 6.03 -7.78 -2.48
N ALA A 77 5.91 -8.85 -1.69
CA ALA A 77 6.90 -9.21 -0.66
C ALA A 77 8.31 -9.51 -1.22
N GLN A 78 8.45 -9.82 -2.51
CA GLN A 78 9.73 -10.17 -3.13
C GLN A 78 10.49 -8.93 -3.62
N ASN A 79 9.79 -7.85 -3.97
CA ASN A 79 10.39 -6.65 -4.56
C ASN A 79 10.28 -5.40 -3.67
N SER A 80 9.54 -5.45 -2.56
CA SER A 80 9.39 -4.33 -1.64
C SER A 80 10.59 -4.20 -0.69
N PRO A 81 11.12 -2.97 -0.46
CA PRO A 81 12.14 -2.71 0.56
C PRO A 81 11.69 -2.93 2.02
N LEU A 82 10.37 -3.06 2.24
CA LEU A 82 9.72 -3.25 3.53
C LEU A 82 8.77 -4.46 3.50
N PRO A 83 8.52 -5.13 4.65
CA PRO A 83 7.45 -6.11 4.78
C PRO A 83 6.12 -5.54 4.26
N VAL A 84 5.44 -6.31 3.42
CA VAL A 84 4.22 -5.90 2.74
C VAL A 84 2.98 -6.43 3.46
N PHE A 85 2.00 -5.56 3.68
CA PHE A 85 0.65 -5.89 4.12
C PHE A 85 -0.31 -5.63 2.97
N ASP A 86 -0.62 -6.67 2.19
CA ASP A 86 -1.66 -6.61 1.16
C ASP A 86 -3.03 -6.57 1.85
N SER A 87 -3.65 -5.39 1.86
CA SER A 87 -4.92 -5.19 2.56
C SER A 87 -6.04 -6.06 1.98
N THR A 88 -6.02 -6.34 0.68
CA THR A 88 -7.01 -7.18 0.01
C THR A 88 -6.88 -8.63 0.45
N ALA A 89 -5.66 -9.17 0.41
CA ALA A 89 -5.41 -10.55 0.80
C ALA A 89 -5.72 -10.78 2.28
N LEU A 90 -5.30 -9.85 3.14
CA LEU A 90 -5.59 -9.90 4.58
C LEU A 90 -7.10 -9.82 4.86
N HIS A 91 -7.81 -8.95 4.14
CA HIS A 91 -9.26 -8.81 4.30
C HIS A 91 -10.01 -10.06 3.83
N ALA A 92 -9.63 -10.63 2.69
CA ALA A 92 -10.20 -11.88 2.18
C ALA A 92 -9.98 -13.04 3.17
N GLN A 93 -8.77 -13.17 3.73
CA GLN A 93 -8.49 -14.18 4.75
C GLN A 93 -9.33 -13.99 6.02
N ALA A 94 -9.48 -12.74 6.48
CA ALA A 94 -10.32 -12.43 7.63
C ALA A 94 -11.80 -12.77 7.37
N ALA A 95 -12.31 -12.50 6.16
CA ALA A 95 -13.66 -12.86 5.77
C ALA A 95 -13.89 -14.38 5.77
N VAL A 96 -12.95 -15.16 5.24
CA VAL A 96 -13.00 -16.63 5.29
C VAL A 96 -12.98 -17.13 6.74
N ASN A 97 -12.09 -16.59 7.57
CA ASN A 97 -12.00 -16.98 8.98
C ASN A 97 -13.31 -16.69 9.73
N ALA A 98 -13.94 -15.54 9.48
CA ALA A 98 -15.21 -15.18 10.07
C ALA A 98 -16.36 -16.10 9.62
N ALA A 99 -16.39 -16.47 8.33
CA ALA A 99 -17.39 -17.38 7.80
C ALA A 99 -17.28 -18.82 8.36
N LEU A 100 -16.09 -19.21 8.81
CA LEU A 100 -15.81 -20.53 9.38
C LEU A 100 -15.79 -20.54 10.91
N ALA A 101 -15.93 -19.38 11.56
CA ALA A 101 -15.99 -19.29 13.02
C ALA A 101 -17.34 -19.87 13.51
N GLN A 102 -17.27 -20.97 14.25
CA GLN A 102 -18.43 -21.60 14.92
C GLN A 102 -18.79 -20.85 16.20
#